data_AF-A0A2W6IFM0-F1
#
_entry.id   AF-A0A2W6IFM0-F1
#
_cell.length_a   1.000
_cell.length_b   1.000
_cell.length_c   1.000
_cell.angle_alpha   90.00
_cell.angle_beta   90.00
_cell.angle_gamma   90.00
#
_symmetry.space_group_name_H-M   'P 1'
#
loop_
_entity.id
_entity.type
_entity.pdbx_description
1 polymer ?
#
loop_
_entity_poly.entity_id
_entity_poly.type
_entity_poly.pdbx_seq_one_letter_code
_entity_poly.pdbx_strand_id
1 'polypeptide(L)'
;MNADVYAVTDTGYRSISEGMELQSGETAMASIPASLLLRIKADQVRLARSQQLRATDWTQAPDSPLGPEAKLAWASYRQALRDLPEKAGFPNCPWPSPPAGLDGAASVTLPAADPN
;
A
#
# COMPACT_ATOMS: atom_id res chain seq x y z
N MET A 1 5.88 13.84 32.67
CA MET A 1 5.41 13.12 31.48
C MET A 1 5.23 14.17 30.41
N ASN A 2 6.08 14.19 29.40
CA ASN A 2 5.89 15.11 28.28
C ASN A 2 4.64 14.62 27.53
N ALA A 3 3.64 15.47 27.39
CA ALA A 3 2.55 15.18 26.48
C ALA A 3 3.14 15.24 25.06
N ASP A 4 3.13 14.12 24.34
CA ASP A 4 3.54 14.12 22.94
C ASP A 4 2.52 14.96 22.15
N VAL A 5 2.94 16.16 21.76
CA VAL A 5 2.14 17.04 20.90
C VAL A 5 2.58 16.78 19.46
N TYR A 6 1.62 16.77 18.54
CA TYR A 6 1.87 16.57 17.12
C TYR A 6 1.57 17.84 16.35
N ALA A 7 2.48 18.26 15.49
CA ALA A 7 2.19 19.23 14.44
C ALA A 7 1.58 18.47 13.25
N VAL A 8 0.35 18.82 12.88
CA VAL A 8 -0.45 18.11 11.88
C VAL A 8 -0.74 19.03 10.69
N THR A 9 -0.62 18.51 9.48
CA THR A 9 -1.00 19.17 8.21
C THR A 9 -2.03 18.34 7.44
N ASP A 10 -2.47 18.78 6.24
CA ASP A 10 -3.37 17.99 5.38
C ASP A 10 -2.73 16.66 4.91
N THR A 11 -1.40 16.60 4.88
CA THR A 11 -0.67 15.50 4.23
C THR A 11 0.26 14.74 5.16
N GLY A 12 0.53 15.24 6.37
CA GLY A 12 1.45 14.58 7.29
C GLY A 12 1.37 15.09 8.72
N TYR A 13 2.22 14.52 9.56
CA TYR A 13 2.38 14.96 10.94
C TYR A 13 3.84 14.78 11.37
N ARG A 14 4.26 15.52 12.40
CA ARG A 14 5.53 15.32 13.10
C ARG A 14 5.33 15.52 14.60
N SER A 15 6.12 14.82 15.42
CA SER A 15 6.15 15.04 16.86
C SER A 15 6.86 16.36 17.17
N ILE A 16 6.29 17.15 18.08
CA ILE A 16 6.87 18.40 18.56
C ILE A 16 6.92 18.40 20.09
N SER A 17 7.93 19.07 20.65
CA SER A 17 8.01 19.32 22.08
C SER A 17 7.19 20.55 22.47
N GLU A 18 6.79 20.63 23.73
CA GLU A 18 6.16 21.82 24.30
C GLU A 18 7.06 23.06 24.11
N GLY A 19 6.50 24.13 23.54
CA GLY A 19 7.22 25.37 23.22
C GLY A 19 7.89 25.43 21.85
N MET A 20 7.78 24.40 21.01
CA MET A 20 8.26 24.45 19.62
C MET A 20 7.32 25.25 18.72
N GLU A 21 7.88 26.11 17.86
CA GLU A 21 7.11 26.82 16.83
C GLU A 21 6.52 25.88 15.77
N LEU A 22 5.28 26.17 15.40
CA LEU A 22 4.59 25.54 14.27
C LEU A 22 5.05 26.17 12.96
N GLN A 23 5.21 25.32 11.94
CA GLN A 23 5.43 25.79 10.57
C GLN A 23 4.11 26.24 9.93
N SER A 24 4.21 26.97 8.83
CA SER A 24 3.02 27.44 8.09
C SER A 24 2.14 26.25 7.67
N GLY A 25 0.85 26.29 8.04
CA GLY A 25 -0.10 25.23 7.75
C GLY A 25 -0.08 24.05 8.72
N GLU A 26 0.77 24.08 9.76
CA GLU A 26 0.73 23.10 10.85
C GLU A 26 -0.28 23.53 11.93
N THR A 27 -0.96 22.54 12.52
CA THR A 27 -1.80 22.71 13.69
C THR A 27 -1.29 21.80 14.81
N ALA A 28 -1.04 22.35 15.99
CA ALA A 28 -0.69 21.55 17.17
C ALA A 28 -1.92 20.77 17.65
N MET A 29 -1.77 19.45 17.76
CA MET A 29 -2.82 18.54 18.21
C MET A 29 -2.24 17.58 19.25
N ALA A 30 -3.03 17.26 20.28
CA ALA A 30 -2.67 16.26 21.29
C ALA A 30 -2.71 14.82 20.76
N SER A 31 -3.29 14.62 19.57
CA SER A 31 -3.40 13.32 18.91
C SER A 31 -3.47 13.49 17.40
N ILE A 32 -2.93 12.52 16.67
CA ILE A 32 -3.01 12.49 15.20
C ILE A 32 -4.45 12.14 14.79
N PRO A 33 -5.11 12.94 13.94
CA PRO A 33 -6.48 12.67 13.52
C PRO A 33 -6.56 11.42 12.63
N ALA A 34 -7.60 10.60 12.87
CA ALA A 34 -7.80 9.35 12.13
C ALA A 34 -7.95 9.56 10.60
N SER A 35 -8.51 10.69 10.18
CA SER A 35 -8.63 11.05 8.76
C SER A 35 -7.27 11.19 8.08
N LEU A 36 -6.28 11.78 8.77
CA LEU A 36 -4.91 11.88 8.26
C LEU A 36 -4.25 10.51 8.16
N LEU A 37 -4.37 9.69 9.21
CA LEU A 37 -3.84 8.32 9.20
C LEU A 37 -4.43 7.49 8.05
N LEU A 38 -5.74 7.61 7.81
CA LEU A 38 -6.40 6.96 6.68
C LEU A 38 -5.86 7.45 5.33
N ARG A 39 -5.57 8.75 5.19
CA ARG A 39 -5.00 9.30 3.96
C ARG A 39 -3.58 8.81 3.70
N ILE A 40 -2.72 8.86 4.71
CA ILE A 40 -1.35 8.32 4.63
C ILE A 40 -1.40 6.84 4.25
N LYS A 41 -2.25 6.06 4.90
CA LYS A 41 -2.42 4.63 4.60
C LYS A 41 -2.95 4.39 3.18
N ALA A 42 -3.88 5.21 2.70
CA ALA A 42 -4.38 5.13 1.33
C ALA A 42 -3.27 5.34 0.29
N ASP A 43 -2.38 6.30 0.52
CA ASP A 43 -1.26 6.56 -0.38
C ASP A 43 -0.21 5.43 -0.33
N GLN A 44 0.06 4.88 0.86
CA GLN A 44 0.89 3.69 1.02
C GLN A 44 0.32 2.48 0.25
N VAL A 45 -0.98 2.21 0.38
CA VAL A 45 -1.65 1.10 -0.32
C VAL A 45 -1.61 1.31 -1.85
N ARG A 46 -1.81 2.55 -2.34
CA ARG A 46 -1.67 2.87 -3.77
C ARG A 46 -0.27 2.61 -4.28
N LEU A 47 0.75 2.98 -3.50
CA LEU A 47 2.15 2.73 -3.85
C LEU A 47 2.44 1.23 -3.89
N ALA A 48 2.07 0.48 -2.85
CA ALA A 48 2.24 -0.96 -2.78
C ALA A 48 1.51 -1.68 -3.95
N ARG A 49 0.32 -1.22 -4.32
CA ARG A 49 -0.44 -1.77 -5.47
C ARG A 49 0.34 -1.58 -6.76
N SER A 50 0.87 -0.37 -6.98
CA SER A 50 1.67 -0.06 -8.16
C SER A 50 2.95 -0.92 -8.21
N GLN A 51 3.59 -1.16 -7.07
CA GLN A 51 4.75 -2.06 -6.97
C GLN A 51 4.38 -3.51 -7.34
N GLN A 52 3.28 -4.05 -6.81
CA GLN A 52 2.81 -5.41 -7.13
C GLN A 52 2.41 -5.57 -8.60
N LEU A 53 1.77 -4.56 -9.19
CA LEU A 53 1.48 -4.53 -10.63
C LEU A 53 2.77 -4.47 -11.46
N ARG A 54 3.81 -3.75 -11.03
CA ARG A 54 5.10 -3.77 -11.74
C ARG A 54 5.79 -5.13 -11.59
N ALA A 55 5.83 -5.70 -10.38
CA ALA A 55 6.50 -6.97 -10.09
C ALA A 55 5.90 -8.16 -10.86
N THR A 56 4.61 -8.10 -11.16
CA THR A 56 3.87 -9.16 -11.86
C THR A 56 3.66 -8.87 -13.34
N ASP A 57 4.28 -7.81 -13.88
CA ASP A 57 4.04 -7.37 -15.26
C ASP A 57 4.50 -8.40 -16.29
N TRP A 58 5.65 -9.05 -16.03
CA TRP A 58 6.20 -10.12 -16.85
C TRP A 58 5.25 -11.31 -17.02
N THR A 59 4.29 -11.53 -16.12
CA THR A 59 3.32 -12.63 -16.22
C THR A 59 2.34 -12.44 -17.38
N GLN A 60 2.17 -11.20 -17.85
CA GLN A 60 1.28 -10.84 -18.94
C GLN A 60 2.00 -10.71 -20.29
N ALA A 61 3.34 -10.80 -20.29
CA ALA A 61 4.12 -10.73 -21.51
C ALA A 61 3.78 -11.91 -22.45
N PRO A 62 3.73 -11.70 -23.78
CA PRO A 62 3.51 -12.79 -24.73
C PRO A 62 4.59 -13.87 -24.60
N ASP A 63 5.84 -13.45 -24.39
CA ASP A 63 7.02 -14.31 -24.20
C ASP A 63 7.15 -14.90 -22.78
N SER A 64 6.16 -14.68 -21.91
CA SER A 64 6.18 -15.23 -20.56
C SER A 64 6.15 -16.77 -20.61
N PRO A 65 6.97 -17.47 -19.78
CA PRO A 65 7.03 -18.93 -19.73
C PRO A 65 5.75 -19.59 -19.16
N LEU A 66 4.79 -18.79 -18.72
CA LEU A 66 3.54 -19.26 -18.14
C LEU A 66 2.61 -19.84 -19.20
N GLY A 67 1.98 -20.96 -18.86
CA GLY A 67 0.86 -21.52 -19.63
C GLY A 67 -0.37 -20.59 -19.64
N PRO A 68 -1.32 -20.81 -20.56
CA PRO A 68 -2.50 -19.95 -20.74
C PRO A 68 -3.35 -19.82 -19.47
N GLU A 69 -3.54 -20.91 -18.71
CA GLU A 69 -4.30 -20.91 -17.46
C GLU A 69 -3.62 -20.05 -16.38
N ALA A 70 -2.30 -20.16 -16.25
CA ALA A 70 -1.53 -19.35 -15.31
C ALA A 70 -1.56 -17.86 -15.70
N LYS A 71 -1.43 -17.53 -16.99
CA LYS A 71 -1.57 -16.15 -17.50
C LYS A 71 -2.93 -15.55 -17.14
N LEU A 72 -4.00 -16.34 -17.29
CA LEU A 72 -5.36 -15.93 -16.94
C LEU A 72 -5.52 -15.68 -15.43
N ALA A 73 -5.00 -16.58 -14.59
CA ALA A 73 -5.04 -16.42 -13.13
C ALA A 73 -4.31 -15.14 -12.67
N TRP A 74 -3.13 -14.86 -13.26
CA TRP A 74 -2.39 -13.61 -13.01
C TRP A 74 -3.13 -12.38 -13.52
N ALA A 75 -3.84 -12.48 -14.65
CA ALA A 75 -4.67 -11.39 -15.16
C ALA A 75 -5.79 -11.04 -14.17
N SER A 76 -6.49 -12.05 -13.64
CA SER A 76 -7.53 -11.87 -12.61
C SER A 76 -6.96 -11.26 -11.32
N TYR A 77 -5.81 -11.74 -10.84
CA TYR A 77 -5.14 -11.17 -9.68
C TYR A 77 -4.77 -9.69 -9.88
N ARG A 78 -4.17 -9.36 -11.04
CA ARG A 78 -3.80 -7.98 -11.38
C ARG A 78 -5.03 -7.08 -11.53
N GLN A 79 -6.15 -7.60 -12.00
CA GLN A 79 -7.41 -6.85 -12.02
C GLN A 79 -7.88 -6.56 -10.60
N ALA A 80 -7.91 -7.58 -9.73
CA ALA A 80 -8.29 -7.39 -8.32
C ALA A 80 -7.40 -6.38 -7.58
N LEU A 81 -6.12 -6.30 -7.92
CA LEU A 81 -5.21 -5.25 -7.42
C LEU A 81 -5.62 -3.86 -7.91
N ARG A 82 -5.98 -3.70 -9.19
CA ARG A 82 -6.42 -2.40 -9.75
C ARG A 82 -7.70 -1.91 -9.07
N ASP A 83 -8.60 -2.84 -8.76
CA ASP A 83 -9.90 -2.56 -8.15
C ASP A 83 -9.79 -2.23 -6.64
N LEU A 84 -8.61 -2.40 -6.00
CA LEU A 84 -8.42 -2.14 -4.55
C LEU A 84 -8.93 -0.76 -4.08
N PRO A 85 -8.65 0.37 -4.75
CA PRO A 85 -9.11 1.69 -4.30
C PRO A 85 -10.62 1.87 -4.37
N GLU A 86 -11.32 1.05 -5.14
CA GLU A 86 -12.77 1.09 -5.31
C GLU A 86 -13.48 0.13 -4.34
N LYS A 87 -12.72 -0.72 -3.62
CA LYS A 87 -13.30 -1.65 -2.65
C LYS A 87 -13.81 -0.93 -1.41
N ALA A 88 -14.93 -1.41 -0.89
CA ALA A 88 -15.43 -1.01 0.41
C ALA A 88 -14.38 -1.27 1.50
N GLY A 89 -14.18 -0.28 2.38
CA GLY A 89 -13.20 -0.36 3.46
C GLY A 89 -11.77 0.00 3.05
N PHE A 90 -11.52 0.46 1.82
CA PHE A 90 -10.23 1.04 1.45
C PHE A 90 -9.85 2.19 2.40
N PRO A 91 -8.61 2.25 2.93
CA PRO A 91 -7.43 1.44 2.62
C PRO A 91 -7.19 0.22 3.54
N ASN A 92 -8.18 -0.16 4.34
CA ASN A 92 -8.13 -1.30 5.27
C ASN A 92 -8.72 -2.60 4.66
N CYS A 93 -9.00 -2.62 3.37
CA CYS A 93 -9.57 -3.79 2.70
C CYS A 93 -8.54 -4.93 2.57
N PRO A 94 -9.00 -6.20 2.56
CA PRO A 94 -8.12 -7.33 2.33
C PRO A 94 -7.51 -7.27 0.93
N TRP A 95 -6.22 -7.60 0.85
CA TRP A 95 -5.50 -7.70 -0.42
C TRP A 95 -5.84 -9.02 -1.13
N PRO A 96 -5.90 -9.03 -2.47
CA PRO A 96 -6.00 -10.28 -3.20
C PRO A 96 -4.75 -11.13 -2.95
N SER A 97 -4.92 -12.44 -2.91
CA SER A 97 -3.79 -13.38 -2.82
C SER A 97 -3.26 -13.68 -4.22
N PRO A 98 -1.93 -13.72 -4.42
CA PRO A 98 -1.35 -14.14 -5.68
C PRO A 98 -1.70 -15.61 -5.96
N PRO A 99 -1.84 -16.01 -7.23
CA PRO A 99 -2.06 -17.40 -7.57
C PRO A 99 -0.85 -18.24 -7.13
N ALA A 100 -1.09 -19.38 -6.47
CA ALA A 100 -0.03 -20.35 -6.18
C ALA A 100 0.53 -20.88 -7.51
N GLY A 101 1.86 -20.98 -7.60
CA GLY A 101 2.56 -21.32 -8.83
C GLY A 101 2.00 -22.57 -9.50
N LEU A 102 1.42 -22.39 -10.68
CA LEU A 102 1.22 -23.48 -11.64
C LEU A 102 2.58 -23.71 -12.31
N ASP A 103 3.22 -24.80 -11.90
CA ASP A 103 4.42 -25.44 -12.44
C ASP A 103 5.05 -24.76 -13.67
N GLY A 104 6.08 -23.95 -13.45
CA GLY A 104 6.94 -23.44 -14.53
C GLY A 104 7.68 -22.13 -14.28
N ALA A 105 7.22 -21.31 -13.33
CA ALA A 105 7.96 -20.12 -12.92
C ALA A 105 8.91 -20.45 -11.77
N ALA A 106 10.22 -20.43 -12.04
CA ALA A 106 11.26 -20.45 -11.03
C ALA A 106 10.88 -19.52 -9.86
N SER A 107 10.92 -20.07 -8.66
CA SER A 107 10.69 -19.45 -7.35
C SER A 107 10.78 -17.92 -7.34
N VAL A 108 9.68 -17.23 -7.65
CA VAL A 108 9.52 -15.83 -7.27
C VAL A 108 9.11 -15.85 -5.81
N THR A 109 10.11 -15.87 -4.93
CA THR A 109 9.94 -15.40 -3.56
C THR A 109 9.43 -13.96 -3.66
N LEU A 110 8.12 -13.78 -3.52
CA LEU A 110 7.55 -12.48 -3.22
C LEU A 110 8.29 -12.00 -1.96
N PRO A 111 8.98 -10.85 -1.97
CA PRO A 111 9.54 -10.33 -0.75
C PRO A 111 8.38 -10.20 0.23
N ALA A 112 8.51 -10.89 1.36
CA ALA A 112 7.57 -10.78 2.45
C ALA A 112 7.30 -9.29 2.66
N ALA A 113 6.02 -8.94 2.75
CA ALA A 113 5.64 -7.63 3.24
C ALA A 113 6.27 -7.50 4.63
N ASP A 114 7.39 -6.77 4.72
CA ASP A 114 8.05 -6.48 5.98
C ASP A 114 7.04 -5.74 6.87
N PRO A 115 6.70 -6.27 8.05
CA PRO A 115 6.02 -5.50 9.06
C PRO A 115 7.08 -4.70 9.81
N ASN A 116 7.15 -3.40 9.56
CA ASN A 116 7.74 -2.47 10.52
C ASN A 116 6.88 -1.21 10.62
#